data_AF-A0A2I0B4Y3-F1
#
_entry.id   AF-A0A2I0B4Y3-F1
#
_cell.length_a   1.000
_cell.length_b   1.000
_cell.length_c   1.000
_cell.angle_alpha   90.00
_cell.angle_beta   90.00
_cell.angle_gamma   90.00
#
_symmetry.space_group_name_H-M   'P 1'
#
loop_
_entity.id
_entity.type
_entity.pdbx_description
1 polymer ?
#
loop_
_entity_poly.entity_id
_entity_poly.type
_entity_poly.pdbx_seq_one_letter_code
_entity_poly.pdbx_strand_id
1 'polypeptide(L)'
;MSEGGGGDFLERLAPDLSAGILLRLEDTAALVRATSVSRSWRRFVIANGLCKKFCSRIFPEISCFARVIEVGRLSSSLEVVSGGSMEFSRLESEHTVYAQLGHCILQGFLTDCIVEAIAASSTHNHSVQLIMTAIENTLHPSIGQISYWSSMGKSDPDAPETLTYRLSSKLCVVYEISLQPLQVRTDSDDLIYMSKTVRFKLGHSWCLGERSMVYDNASNETLGDGNYMWTYVSPEFSMVQGDRWQTFKLPQPVICVGGILQIELLGRVQKSYMDNLYYVCVSHVKAIGKPLSPAFDVEILDRMGNSILMYFHGAESVLEDASVAGSSRPSFSLRYRRLRRENTRRRKSRKL
;
A
#
# COMPACT_ATOMS: atom_id res chain seq x y z
N MET A 1 60.02 -11.57 -16.33
CA MET A 1 59.12 -10.64 -15.62
C MET A 1 57.72 -10.93 -16.11
N SER A 2 56.92 -11.64 -15.31
CA SER A 2 55.52 -11.89 -15.64
C SER A 2 54.74 -10.63 -15.28
N GLU A 3 54.04 -10.06 -16.25
CA GLU A 3 53.07 -8.99 -15.98
C GLU A 3 51.99 -9.57 -15.05
N GLY A 4 51.98 -9.10 -13.80
CA GLY A 4 50.91 -9.39 -12.86
C GLY A 4 49.65 -8.69 -13.33
N GLY A 5 48.82 -9.41 -14.08
CA GLY A 5 47.52 -8.92 -14.53
C GLY A 5 46.69 -8.46 -13.34
N GLY A 6 46.37 -7.17 -13.31
CA GLY A 6 45.48 -6.59 -12.30
C GLY A 6 44.06 -7.14 -12.49
N GLY A 7 43.75 -8.24 -11.80
CA GLY A 7 42.40 -8.81 -11.76
C GLY A 7 41.41 -7.84 -11.13
N ASP A 8 40.13 -7.92 -11.55
CA ASP A 8 39.09 -7.05 -11.03
C ASP A 8 38.93 -7.24 -9.52
N PHE A 9 38.67 -6.15 -8.80
CA PHE A 9 38.51 -6.16 -7.34
C PHE A 9 37.47 -7.19 -6.87
N LEU A 10 36.38 -7.34 -7.63
CA LEU A 10 35.31 -8.31 -7.36
C LEU A 10 35.79 -9.76 -7.53
N GLU A 11 36.68 -10.02 -8.48
CA GLU A 11 37.28 -11.34 -8.70
C GLU A 11 38.24 -11.71 -7.56
N ARG A 12 38.92 -10.73 -6.97
CA ARG A 12 39.88 -10.95 -5.88
C ARG A 12 39.23 -11.26 -4.52
N LEU A 13 38.00 -10.82 -4.30
CA LEU A 13 37.28 -11.00 -3.02
C LEU A 13 36.38 -12.24 -2.99
N ALA A 14 36.25 -12.97 -4.09
CA ALA A 14 35.21 -13.96 -4.34
C ALA A 14 33.78 -13.35 -4.46
N PRO A 15 32.89 -13.96 -5.26
CA PRO A 15 31.55 -13.43 -5.52
C PRO A 15 30.69 -13.23 -4.25
N ASP A 16 30.70 -14.18 -3.32
CA ASP A 16 29.81 -14.11 -2.16
C ASP A 16 30.17 -12.97 -1.22
N LEU A 17 31.47 -12.77 -0.96
CA LEU A 17 31.96 -11.67 -0.13
C LEU A 17 31.69 -10.33 -0.81
N SER A 18 31.92 -10.25 -2.13
CA SER A 18 31.64 -9.05 -2.93
C SER A 18 30.16 -8.66 -2.88
N ALA A 19 29.26 -9.63 -3.05
CA ALA A 19 27.81 -9.40 -2.91
C ALA A 19 27.44 -8.99 -1.48
N GLY A 20 28.04 -9.63 -0.47
CA GLY A 20 27.85 -9.31 0.94
C GLY A 20 28.23 -7.86 1.27
N ILE A 21 29.39 -7.40 0.79
CA ILE A 21 29.88 -6.03 0.96
C ILE A 21 28.93 -5.04 0.26
N LEU A 22 28.56 -5.30 -0.99
CA LEU A 22 27.68 -4.40 -1.75
C LEU A 22 26.27 -4.32 -1.15
N LEU A 23 25.76 -5.39 -0.54
CA LEU A 23 24.48 -5.35 0.17
C LEU A 23 24.53 -4.56 1.49
N ARG A 24 25.72 -4.19 1.99
CA ARG A 24 25.87 -3.29 3.15
C ARG A 24 25.80 -1.82 2.77
N LEU A 25 25.74 -1.48 1.48
CA LEU A 25 25.48 -0.12 1.03
C LEU A 25 24.13 0.39 1.56
N GLU A 26 24.03 1.70 1.75
CA GLU A 26 22.93 2.35 2.47
C GLU A 26 21.60 2.34 1.70
N ASP A 27 21.65 2.51 0.37
CA ASP A 27 20.46 2.63 -0.48
C ASP A 27 20.66 2.02 -1.87
N THR A 28 19.57 1.95 -2.65
CA THR A 28 19.64 1.50 -4.05
C THR A 28 20.42 2.46 -4.93
N ALA A 29 20.50 3.75 -4.59
CA ALA A 29 21.28 4.72 -5.35
C ALA A 29 22.78 4.45 -5.26
N ALA A 30 23.29 3.97 -4.12
CA ALA A 30 24.66 3.53 -3.93
C ALA A 30 24.97 2.29 -4.78
N LEU A 31 24.03 1.34 -4.86
CA LEU A 31 24.15 0.19 -5.76
C LEU A 31 24.18 0.63 -7.24
N VAL A 32 23.36 1.61 -7.62
CA VAL A 32 23.38 2.18 -8.99
C VAL A 32 24.73 2.86 -9.26
N ARG A 33 25.24 3.68 -8.33
CA ARG A 33 26.58 4.29 -8.46
C ARG A 33 27.68 3.24 -8.60
N ALA A 34 27.58 2.12 -7.88
CA ALA A 34 28.50 1.00 -8.01
C ALA A 34 28.50 0.41 -9.43
N THR A 35 27.35 0.40 -10.14
CA THR A 35 27.30 -0.02 -11.54
C THR A 35 28.04 0.91 -12.50
N SER A 36 28.27 2.17 -12.11
CA SER A 36 28.99 3.15 -12.93
C SER A 36 30.52 3.02 -12.83
N VAL A 37 31.03 2.23 -11.89
CA VAL A 37 32.48 2.07 -11.65
C VAL A 37 33.17 1.37 -12.82
N SER A 38 32.62 0.26 -13.30
CA SER A 38 33.15 -0.47 -14.46
C SER A 38 32.11 -1.41 -15.07
N ARG A 39 32.37 -1.92 -16.29
CA ARG A 39 31.52 -2.95 -16.93
C ARG A 39 31.42 -4.22 -16.09
N SER A 40 32.49 -4.59 -15.39
CA SER A 40 32.50 -5.77 -14.53
C SER A 40 31.60 -5.59 -13.31
N TRP A 41 31.70 -4.43 -12.64
CA TRP A 41 30.82 -4.08 -11.53
C TRP A 41 29.35 -4.00 -11.93
N ARG A 42 29.05 -3.36 -13.07
CA ARG A 42 27.70 -3.34 -13.64
C ARG A 42 27.15 -4.74 -13.83
N ARG A 43 27.91 -5.62 -14.50
CA ARG A 43 27.50 -7.01 -14.72
C ARG A 43 27.30 -7.76 -13.42
N PHE A 44 28.22 -7.61 -12.47
CA PHE A 44 28.15 -8.27 -11.17
C PHE A 44 26.90 -7.86 -10.38
N VAL A 45 26.64 -6.55 -10.23
CA VAL A 45 25.48 -6.03 -9.50
C VAL A 45 24.17 -6.50 -10.11
N ILE A 46 24.06 -6.45 -11.45
CA ILE A 46 22.86 -6.83 -12.20
C ILE A 46 22.64 -8.34 -12.17
N ALA A 47 23.68 -9.14 -12.47
CA ALA A 47 23.59 -10.60 -12.48
C ALA A 47 23.25 -11.18 -11.11
N ASN A 48 23.72 -10.55 -10.02
CA ASN A 48 23.41 -10.97 -8.66
C ASN A 48 22.08 -10.41 -8.11
N GLY A 49 21.36 -9.59 -8.88
CA GLY A 49 20.07 -9.02 -8.49
C GLY A 49 20.14 -8.18 -7.21
N LEU A 50 21.23 -7.43 -7.01
CA LEU A 50 21.48 -6.80 -5.70
C LEU A 50 20.43 -5.76 -5.31
N CYS A 51 19.89 -4.98 -6.25
CA CYS A 51 18.80 -4.03 -5.96
C CYS A 51 17.53 -4.73 -5.47
N LYS A 52 17.16 -5.86 -6.09
CA LYS A 52 16.03 -6.68 -5.64
C LYS A 52 16.27 -7.21 -4.22
N LYS A 53 17.43 -7.83 -4.00
CA LYS A 53 17.82 -8.37 -2.68
C LYS A 53 17.81 -7.28 -1.60
N PHE A 54 18.30 -6.09 -1.92
CA PHE A 54 18.28 -4.94 -1.03
C PHE A 54 16.85 -4.53 -0.68
N CYS A 55 16.00 -4.31 -1.68
CA CYS A 55 14.60 -3.92 -1.46
C CYS A 55 13.85 -5.00 -0.65
N SER A 56 14.03 -6.29 -0.94
CA SER A 56 13.36 -7.39 -0.22
C SER A 56 13.82 -7.52 1.22
N ARG A 57 15.06 -7.11 1.53
CA ARG A 57 15.55 -7.09 2.90
C ARG A 57 14.88 -6.01 3.74
N ILE A 58 14.61 -4.85 3.14
CA ILE A 58 14.00 -3.72 3.85
C ILE A 58 12.47 -3.88 3.89
N PHE A 59 11.87 -4.36 2.81
CA PHE A 59 10.43 -4.56 2.67
C PHE A 59 10.15 -5.99 2.25
N PRO A 60 9.96 -6.92 3.20
CA PRO A 60 9.69 -8.31 2.91
C PRO A 60 8.46 -8.53 2.02
N GLU A 61 7.48 -7.61 2.05
CA GLU A 61 6.22 -7.70 1.31
C GLU A 61 6.43 -7.74 -0.21
N ILE A 62 7.53 -7.19 -0.72
CA ILE A 62 7.80 -7.18 -2.17
C ILE A 62 8.22 -8.56 -2.71
N SER A 63 8.47 -9.53 -1.83
CA SER A 63 8.84 -10.90 -2.22
C SER A 63 7.72 -11.59 -3.01
N CYS A 64 6.50 -11.06 -2.95
CA CYS A 64 5.35 -11.56 -3.71
C CYS A 64 5.43 -11.24 -5.22
N PHE A 65 6.37 -10.40 -5.66
CA PHE A 65 6.53 -10.06 -7.08
C PHE A 65 7.20 -11.19 -7.86
N ALA A 66 6.38 -12.02 -8.49
CA ALA A 66 6.82 -13.10 -9.37
C ALA A 66 7.47 -12.56 -10.65
N ARG A 67 7.01 -11.41 -11.14
CA ARG A 67 7.46 -10.79 -12.39
C ARG A 67 7.47 -9.27 -12.30
N VAL A 68 8.32 -8.67 -13.13
CA VAL A 68 8.42 -7.22 -13.29
C VAL A 68 8.21 -6.86 -14.76
N ILE A 69 7.46 -5.78 -15.01
CA ILE A 69 7.20 -5.23 -16.35
C ILE A 69 7.53 -3.75 -16.36
N GLU A 70 8.49 -3.38 -17.20
CA GLU A 70 8.76 -1.99 -17.54
C GLU A 70 7.84 -1.55 -18.70
N VAL A 71 6.98 -0.58 -18.43
CA VAL A 71 5.98 -0.05 -19.37
C VAL A 71 6.46 1.29 -19.90
N GLY A 72 6.47 1.45 -21.23
CA GLY A 72 6.78 2.72 -21.87
C GLY A 72 8.20 2.84 -22.43
N ARG A 73 9.08 1.84 -22.25
CA ARG A 73 10.23 1.71 -23.16
C ARG A 73 9.69 1.52 -24.57
N LEU A 74 9.92 2.51 -25.44
CA LEU A 74 9.86 2.30 -26.89
C LEU A 74 10.67 1.04 -27.16
N SER A 75 10.04 0.06 -27.77
CA SER A 75 10.65 -1.22 -28.14
C SER A 75 11.73 -0.99 -29.21
N SER A 76 12.87 -0.43 -28.82
CA SER A 76 14.08 -0.36 -29.63
C SER A 76 14.93 -1.57 -29.29
N SER A 77 14.58 -2.70 -29.91
CA SER A 77 15.46 -3.84 -30.28
C SER A 77 14.62 -5.12 -30.38
N LEU A 78 13.73 -5.16 -31.38
CA LEU A 78 13.47 -6.41 -32.10
C LEU A 78 14.68 -6.65 -33.03
N GLU A 79 15.86 -6.78 -32.45
CA GLU A 79 16.95 -7.46 -33.13
C GLU A 79 16.93 -8.91 -32.64
N VAL A 80 17.29 -9.84 -33.51
CA VAL A 80 17.31 -11.27 -33.21
C VAL A 80 18.38 -11.51 -32.14
N VAL A 81 17.98 -11.43 -30.88
CA VAL A 81 18.88 -11.54 -29.74
C VAL A 81 19.01 -13.01 -29.35
N SER A 82 20.25 -13.55 -29.44
CA SER A 82 20.64 -14.85 -28.91
C SER A 82 20.20 -15.03 -27.44
N GLY A 83 19.78 -16.23 -27.04
CA GLY A 83 19.15 -16.52 -25.75
C GLY A 83 19.87 -15.94 -24.52
N GLY A 84 21.21 -15.92 -24.51
CA GLY A 84 22.00 -15.35 -23.41
C GLY A 84 21.96 -13.81 -23.31
N SER A 85 21.71 -13.11 -24.41
CA SER A 85 21.58 -11.64 -24.41
C SER A 85 20.16 -11.20 -24.04
N MET A 86 19.15 -12.04 -24.31
CA MET A 86 17.76 -11.80 -23.88
C MET A 86 17.61 -11.92 -22.35
N GLU A 87 18.30 -12.89 -21.74
CA GLU A 87 18.30 -13.09 -20.28
C GLU A 87 18.96 -11.91 -19.55
N PHE A 88 20.12 -11.44 -20.01
CA PHE A 88 20.78 -10.30 -19.39
C PHE A 88 19.96 -9.01 -19.52
N SER A 89 19.33 -8.78 -20.68
CA SER A 89 18.41 -7.65 -20.87
C SER A 89 17.22 -7.67 -19.88
N ARG A 90 16.69 -8.85 -19.57
CA ARG A 90 15.67 -9.02 -18.52
C ARG A 90 16.20 -8.61 -17.14
N LEU A 91 17.41 -9.04 -16.79
CA LEU A 91 18.05 -8.69 -15.52
C LEU A 91 18.35 -7.18 -15.43
N GLU A 92 18.72 -6.55 -16.55
CA GLU A 92 18.92 -5.09 -16.61
C GLU A 92 17.61 -4.32 -16.36
N SER A 93 16.50 -4.78 -16.96
CA SER A 93 15.18 -4.18 -16.71
C SER A 93 14.74 -4.39 -15.26
N GLU A 94 14.88 -5.61 -14.72
CA GLU A 94 14.56 -5.91 -13.32
C GLU A 94 15.42 -5.07 -12.36
N HIS A 95 16.73 -4.96 -12.61
CA HIS A 95 17.63 -4.08 -11.85
C HIS A 95 17.15 -2.63 -11.87
N THR A 96 16.80 -2.11 -13.05
CA THR A 96 16.31 -0.72 -13.22
C THR A 96 15.06 -0.50 -12.39
N VAL A 97 14.08 -1.41 -12.48
CA VAL A 97 12.81 -1.27 -11.77
C VAL A 97 12.99 -1.34 -10.25
N TYR A 98 13.79 -2.28 -9.73
CA TYR A 98 14.03 -2.36 -8.28
C TYR A 98 14.89 -1.20 -7.76
N ALA A 99 15.82 -0.69 -8.57
CA ALA A 99 16.59 0.50 -8.22
C ALA A 99 15.66 1.71 -8.05
N GLN A 100 14.74 1.92 -8.99
CA GLN A 100 13.73 2.98 -8.93
C GLN A 100 12.73 2.76 -7.80
N LEU A 101 12.29 1.51 -7.57
CA LEU A 101 11.40 1.19 -6.46
C LEU A 101 12.04 1.59 -5.12
N GLY A 102 13.30 1.19 -4.89
CA GLY A 102 14.02 1.57 -3.68
C GLY A 102 14.20 3.08 -3.53
N HIS A 103 14.43 3.78 -4.64
CA HIS A 103 14.52 5.24 -4.65
C HIS A 103 13.18 5.90 -4.26
N CYS A 104 12.08 5.52 -4.89
CA CYS A 104 10.75 6.08 -4.63
C CYS A 104 10.24 5.76 -3.21
N ILE A 105 10.61 4.62 -2.64
CA ILE A 105 10.22 4.31 -1.25
C ILE A 105 10.90 5.28 -0.28
N LEU A 106 12.19 5.56 -0.49
CA LEU A 106 12.98 6.43 0.40
C LEU A 106 12.72 7.93 0.17
N GLN A 107 12.35 8.35 -1.03
CA GLN A 107 12.19 9.76 -1.41
C GLN A 107 10.73 10.20 -1.59
N GLY A 108 10.40 11.45 -1.27
CA GLY A 108 9.06 12.03 -1.47
C GLY A 108 8.27 12.29 -0.18
N PHE A 109 7.14 13.01 -0.32
CA PHE A 109 6.33 13.49 0.79
C PHE A 109 5.33 12.43 1.28
N LEU A 110 4.99 12.51 2.57
CA LEU A 110 3.94 11.70 3.17
C LEU A 110 2.58 12.38 2.99
N THR A 111 1.55 11.59 2.67
CA THR A 111 0.17 12.04 2.49
C THR A 111 -0.79 11.08 3.19
N ASP A 112 -2.03 11.50 3.36
CA ASP A 112 -3.10 10.55 3.66
C ASP A 112 -3.29 9.62 2.45
N CYS A 113 -3.20 8.33 2.70
CA CYS A 113 -3.31 7.30 1.69
C CYS A 113 -4.74 6.80 1.54
N ILE A 114 -5.65 7.05 2.48
CA ILE A 114 -7.02 6.52 2.39
C ILE A 114 -7.83 7.37 1.39
N VAL A 115 -8.58 6.70 0.51
CA VAL A 115 -9.44 7.38 -0.49
C VAL A 115 -10.90 6.96 -0.44
N GLU A 116 -11.20 5.80 0.12
CA GLU A 116 -12.54 5.25 0.13
C GLU A 116 -12.73 4.34 1.35
N ALA A 117 -13.87 4.46 2.01
CA ALA A 117 -14.32 3.49 3.00
C ALA A 117 -15.05 2.36 2.27
N ILE A 118 -14.68 1.11 2.55
CA ILE A 118 -15.22 -0.06 1.83
C ILE A 118 -16.33 -0.73 2.64
N ALA A 119 -16.05 -1.07 3.90
CA ALA A 119 -16.95 -1.85 4.72
C ALA A 119 -16.61 -1.75 6.20
N ALA A 120 -17.62 -1.83 7.05
CA ALA A 120 -17.48 -2.12 8.47
C ALA A 120 -18.08 -3.50 8.77
N SER A 121 -17.55 -4.22 9.78
CA SER A 121 -18.09 -5.52 10.22
C SER A 121 -19.54 -5.42 10.70
N SER A 122 -19.89 -4.28 11.28
CA SER A 122 -21.26 -3.94 11.65
C SER A 122 -21.43 -2.43 11.64
N THR A 123 -22.68 -1.98 11.57
CA THR A 123 -23.01 -0.56 11.73
C THR A 123 -24.30 -0.46 12.52
N HIS A 124 -24.30 0.34 13.59
CA HIS A 124 -25.53 0.66 14.29
C HIS A 124 -26.30 1.72 13.50
N ASN A 125 -27.46 1.32 12.99
CA ASN A 125 -28.34 2.20 12.23
C ASN A 125 -29.30 2.92 13.18
N HIS A 126 -28.97 4.14 13.59
CA HIS A 126 -29.95 5.01 14.24
C HIS A 126 -30.82 5.65 13.16
N SER A 127 -32.12 5.41 13.21
CA SER A 127 -33.14 5.99 12.32
C SER A 127 -33.36 7.50 12.50
N VAL A 128 -32.49 8.20 13.25
CA VAL A 128 -32.61 9.63 13.53
C VAL A 128 -31.79 10.44 12.53
N GLN A 129 -32.47 11.29 11.76
CA GLN A 129 -31.93 12.14 10.67
C GLN A 129 -30.72 13.03 11.02
N LEU A 130 -30.35 13.15 12.29
CA LEU A 130 -29.30 14.06 12.76
C LEU A 130 -27.96 13.38 13.11
N ILE A 131 -27.88 12.04 13.12
CA ILE A 131 -26.64 11.33 13.45
C ILE A 131 -26.28 10.42 12.29
N MET A 132 -25.14 10.68 11.65
CA MET A 132 -24.60 9.81 10.62
C MET A 132 -23.59 8.86 11.28
N THR A 133 -23.85 7.56 11.24
CA THR A 133 -23.04 6.48 11.86
C THR A 133 -22.32 5.58 10.85
N ALA A 134 -22.30 5.99 9.58
CA ALA A 134 -21.70 5.22 8.48
C ALA A 134 -20.17 5.32 8.45
N ILE A 135 -19.50 4.33 7.87
CA ILE A 135 -18.03 4.28 7.81
C ILE A 135 -17.43 5.44 7.02
N GLU A 136 -18.15 5.96 6.01
CA GLU A 136 -17.72 7.09 5.17
C GLU A 136 -17.46 8.37 6.00
N ASN A 137 -18.18 8.53 7.11
CA ASN A 137 -18.02 9.67 8.01
C ASN A 137 -16.64 9.72 8.65
N THR A 138 -15.97 8.58 8.75
CA THR A 138 -14.60 8.51 9.30
C THR A 138 -13.55 9.19 8.43
N LEU A 139 -13.87 9.47 7.15
CA LEU A 139 -12.95 10.11 6.20
C LEU A 139 -13.30 11.58 5.97
N HIS A 140 -14.58 11.93 6.04
CA HIS A 140 -15.08 13.26 5.73
C HIS A 140 -16.02 13.74 6.85
N PRO A 141 -15.49 14.40 7.89
CA PRO A 141 -16.33 15.01 8.89
C PRO A 141 -17.23 16.06 8.27
N SER A 142 -18.54 15.94 8.52
CA SER A 142 -19.50 16.98 8.18
C SER A 142 -19.29 18.18 9.09
N ILE A 143 -19.01 19.35 8.50
CA ILE A 143 -18.84 20.59 9.26
C ILE A 143 -20.18 20.92 9.94
N GLY A 144 -20.17 21.02 11.28
CA GLY A 144 -21.33 21.39 12.08
C GLY A 144 -22.26 20.24 12.48
N GLN A 145 -21.93 18.98 12.18
CA GLN A 145 -22.71 17.81 12.58
C GLN A 145 -21.82 16.71 13.15
N ILE A 146 -22.30 16.00 14.18
CA ILE A 146 -21.58 14.86 14.76
C ILE A 146 -21.59 13.73 13.72
N SER A 147 -20.42 13.44 13.15
CA SER A 147 -20.21 12.44 12.10
C SER A 147 -19.17 11.43 12.57
N TYR A 148 -19.55 10.15 12.61
CA TYR A 148 -18.71 9.06 13.08
C TYR A 148 -19.20 7.73 12.48
N TRP A 149 -18.45 6.66 12.74
CA TRP A 149 -18.94 5.31 12.61
C TRP A 149 -19.25 4.71 13.99
N SER A 150 -20.34 3.94 14.09
CA SER A 150 -20.73 3.22 15.31
C SER A 150 -20.93 1.73 15.03
N SER A 151 -20.32 0.87 15.83
CA SER A 151 -20.56 -0.59 15.82
C SER A 151 -21.96 -0.95 16.27
N MET A 152 -22.48 -2.12 15.89
CA MET A 152 -23.64 -2.70 16.57
C MET A 152 -23.31 -3.04 18.04
N GLY A 153 -24.26 -2.80 18.94
CA GLY A 153 -24.12 -3.10 20.36
C GLY A 153 -23.92 -4.59 20.61
N LYS A 154 -23.00 -4.95 21.51
CA LYS A 154 -22.74 -6.34 21.92
C LYS A 154 -22.74 -6.48 23.43
N SER A 155 -23.26 -7.59 23.93
CA SER A 155 -23.19 -7.91 25.37
C SER A 155 -21.78 -8.36 25.77
N ASP A 156 -21.09 -9.06 24.86
CA ASP A 156 -19.71 -9.50 25.02
C ASP A 156 -18.74 -8.33 24.79
N PRO A 157 -17.94 -7.93 25.80
CA PRO A 157 -16.96 -6.87 25.64
C PRO A 157 -15.78 -7.26 24.75
N ASP A 158 -15.50 -8.55 24.54
CA ASP A 158 -14.34 -8.98 23.74
C ASP A 158 -14.67 -9.19 22.26
N ALA A 159 -15.94 -9.01 21.87
CA ALA A 159 -16.40 -9.08 20.49
C ALA A 159 -15.73 -7.99 19.62
N PRO A 160 -14.90 -8.35 18.62
CA PRO A 160 -14.14 -7.39 17.82
C PRO A 160 -15.02 -6.68 16.77
N GLU A 161 -14.51 -5.57 16.24
CA GLU A 161 -15.04 -4.92 15.04
C GLU A 161 -13.92 -4.63 14.05
N THR A 162 -14.26 -4.47 12.78
CA THR A 162 -13.33 -4.14 11.70
C THR A 162 -13.84 -3.01 10.84
N LEU A 163 -12.91 -2.13 10.44
CA LEU A 163 -13.12 -1.06 9.46
C LEU A 163 -12.16 -1.27 8.30
N THR A 164 -12.69 -1.36 7.08
CA THR A 164 -11.91 -1.68 5.88
C THR A 164 -11.93 -0.50 4.91
N TYR A 165 -10.76 -0.12 4.42
CA TYR A 165 -10.50 1.06 3.61
C TYR A 165 -9.69 0.74 2.36
N ARG A 166 -9.87 1.54 1.32
CA ARG A 166 -9.06 1.54 0.10
C ARG A 166 -7.99 2.63 0.18
N LEU A 167 -6.78 2.28 -0.21
CA LEU A 167 -5.68 3.22 -0.37
C LEU A 167 -5.66 3.84 -1.78
N SER A 168 -5.04 5.01 -1.91
CA SER A 168 -4.94 5.82 -3.13
C SER A 168 -4.18 5.13 -4.26
N SER A 169 -3.34 4.15 -3.93
CA SER A 169 -2.61 3.30 -4.85
C SER A 169 -2.70 1.85 -4.38
N LYS A 170 -2.63 0.92 -5.33
CA LYS A 170 -2.44 -0.51 -5.03
C LYS A 170 -1.06 -0.77 -4.41
N LEU A 171 -0.12 0.14 -4.58
CA LEU A 171 1.18 0.06 -3.95
C LEU A 171 1.43 1.34 -3.16
N CYS A 172 1.40 1.23 -1.83
CA CYS A 172 1.63 2.32 -0.89
C CYS A 172 2.60 1.88 0.21
N VAL A 173 3.52 2.76 0.59
CA VAL A 173 4.30 2.60 1.82
C VAL A 173 3.52 3.26 2.95
N VAL A 174 3.14 2.51 3.98
CA VAL A 174 2.39 3.02 5.14
C VAL A 174 3.35 3.15 6.33
N TYR A 175 3.32 4.30 7.00
CA TYR A 175 4.21 4.60 8.13
C TYR A 175 3.45 4.63 9.44
N GLU A 176 2.30 5.29 9.45
CA GLU A 176 1.49 5.46 10.64
C GLU A 176 0.01 5.49 10.29
N ILE A 177 -0.81 4.93 11.17
CA ILE A 177 -2.27 4.99 11.09
C ILE A 177 -2.76 5.74 12.30
N SER A 178 -3.74 6.60 12.10
CA SER A 178 -4.28 7.41 13.18
C SER A 178 -5.79 7.30 13.24
N LEU A 179 -6.29 7.29 14.48
CA LEU A 179 -7.68 7.10 14.82
C LEU A 179 -8.11 8.16 15.83
N GLN A 180 -9.37 8.55 15.78
CA GLN A 180 -10.00 9.34 16.83
C GLN A 180 -11.26 8.61 17.31
N PRO A 181 -11.33 8.19 18.59
CA PRO A 181 -12.55 7.64 19.16
C PRO A 181 -13.58 8.75 19.41
N LEU A 182 -14.86 8.40 19.52
CA LEU A 182 -15.90 9.37 19.85
C LEU A 182 -16.04 9.56 21.36
N GLN A 183 -16.02 10.81 21.82
CA GLN A 183 -16.52 11.19 23.15
C GLN A 183 -17.93 11.76 23.03
N VAL A 184 -18.82 11.26 23.89
CA VAL A 184 -20.18 11.78 24.04
C VAL A 184 -20.28 12.37 25.44
N ARG A 185 -20.51 13.68 25.50
CA ARG A 185 -20.75 14.38 26.77
C ARG A 185 -22.18 14.10 27.21
N THR A 186 -22.34 13.58 28.41
CA THR A 186 -23.65 13.40 29.04
C THR A 186 -23.76 14.30 30.27
N ASP A 187 -24.98 14.50 30.79
CA ASP A 187 -25.23 15.36 31.97
C ASP A 187 -24.51 14.86 33.25
N SER A 188 -24.01 13.62 33.24
CA SER A 188 -23.42 12.95 34.41
C SER A 188 -21.98 12.47 34.22
N ASP A 189 -21.53 12.20 32.98
CA ASP A 189 -20.14 11.81 32.69
C ASP A 189 -19.75 12.02 31.21
N ASP A 190 -18.44 12.02 30.94
CA ASP A 190 -17.88 12.04 29.59
C ASP A 190 -17.59 10.59 29.12
N LEU A 191 -18.49 10.02 28.31
CA LEU A 191 -18.41 8.64 27.86
C LEU A 191 -17.59 8.52 26.56
N ILE A 192 -16.55 7.68 26.56
CA ILE A 192 -15.68 7.47 25.40
C ILE A 192 -15.89 6.06 24.83
N TYR A 193 -16.50 5.99 23.65
CA TYR A 193 -16.81 4.72 22.98
C TYR A 193 -15.62 4.25 22.17
N MET A 194 -14.67 3.59 22.84
CA MET A 194 -13.41 3.16 22.25
C MET A 194 -13.16 1.66 22.40
N SER A 195 -12.20 1.15 21.63
CA SER A 195 -11.59 -0.17 21.88
C SER A 195 -10.41 -0.09 22.86
N LYS A 196 -10.02 -1.22 23.46
CA LYS A 196 -8.86 -1.34 24.35
C LYS A 196 -7.55 -1.33 23.54
N THR A 197 -7.53 -2.13 22.49
CA THR A 197 -6.41 -2.21 21.56
C THR A 197 -6.88 -2.11 20.12
N VAL A 198 -5.95 -1.83 19.21
CA VAL A 198 -6.17 -1.84 17.76
C VAL A 198 -5.07 -2.61 17.06
N ARG A 199 -5.44 -3.25 15.95
CA ARG A 199 -4.50 -3.95 15.06
C ARG A 199 -4.73 -3.52 13.62
N PHE A 200 -3.67 -3.43 12.84
CA PHE A 200 -3.73 -3.03 11.44
C PHE A 200 -3.33 -4.18 10.54
N LYS A 201 -4.15 -4.44 9.52
CA LYS A 201 -3.85 -5.42 8.47
C LYS A 201 -3.74 -4.69 7.13
N LEU A 202 -2.70 -5.03 6.38
CA LEU A 202 -2.44 -4.48 5.05
C LEU A 202 -2.37 -5.63 4.04
N GLY A 203 -2.95 -5.41 2.87
CA GLY A 203 -2.97 -6.44 1.84
C GLY A 203 -3.90 -6.08 0.69
N HIS A 204 -4.64 -7.08 0.21
CA HIS A 204 -5.46 -6.94 -0.99
C HIS A 204 -6.76 -7.72 -0.95
N SER A 205 -7.69 -7.27 -1.77
CA SER A 205 -8.92 -8.03 -2.03
C SER A 205 -8.66 -9.12 -3.04
N TRP A 206 -9.15 -10.31 -2.73
CA TRP A 206 -9.04 -11.50 -3.55
C TRP A 206 -10.25 -11.68 -4.50
N CYS A 207 -11.31 -10.89 -4.36
CA CYS A 207 -12.51 -11.02 -5.20
C CYS A 207 -12.15 -10.86 -6.70
N LEU A 208 -12.29 -11.96 -7.44
CA LEU A 208 -11.92 -12.10 -8.84
C LEU A 208 -12.69 -11.12 -9.74
N GLY A 209 -12.03 -10.02 -10.10
CA GLY A 209 -12.25 -9.32 -11.36
C GLY A 209 -13.43 -8.35 -11.44
N GLU A 210 -13.27 -7.39 -12.36
CA GLU A 210 -14.29 -6.47 -12.90
C GLU A 210 -15.43 -7.22 -13.67
N ARG A 211 -15.85 -8.40 -13.22
CA ARG A 211 -16.92 -9.23 -13.81
C ARG A 211 -18.07 -9.58 -12.86
N SER A 212 -18.05 -9.14 -11.61
CA SER A 212 -19.27 -9.14 -10.79
C SER A 212 -20.05 -7.83 -10.97
N MET A 213 -20.47 -7.55 -12.21
CA MET A 213 -21.66 -6.75 -12.46
C MET A 213 -22.81 -7.70 -12.78
N VAL A 214 -23.16 -8.54 -11.80
CA VAL A 214 -24.50 -9.07 -11.70
C VAL A 214 -24.98 -8.54 -10.36
N TYR A 215 -25.88 -7.56 -10.42
CA TYR A 215 -26.76 -7.26 -9.31
C TYR A 215 -27.55 -8.54 -9.06
N ASP A 216 -27.07 -9.38 -8.17
CA ASP A 216 -27.94 -10.35 -7.53
C ASP A 216 -28.15 -9.89 -6.10
N ASN A 217 -29.43 -9.63 -5.83
CA ASN A 217 -30.00 -9.39 -4.52
C ASN A 217 -29.81 -10.64 -3.66
N ALA A 218 -28.58 -10.90 -3.22
CA ALA A 218 -28.29 -11.82 -2.15
C ALA A 218 -27.96 -10.97 -0.92
N SER A 219 -28.90 -11.03 0.02
CA SER A 219 -28.81 -10.68 1.44
C SER A 219 -27.41 -10.38 1.98
N ASN A 220 -27.35 -9.39 2.87
CA ASN A 220 -26.28 -9.05 3.82
C ASN A 220 -25.70 -10.27 4.57
N GLU A 221 -25.02 -11.16 3.86
CA GLU A 221 -24.15 -12.17 4.42
C GLU A 221 -22.79 -11.50 4.57
N THR A 222 -22.52 -11.10 5.81
CA THR A 222 -21.19 -10.82 6.37
C THR A 222 -20.06 -10.86 5.35
N LEU A 223 -19.60 -9.69 4.90
CA LEU A 223 -18.30 -9.48 4.27
C LEU A 223 -17.20 -9.94 5.24
N GLY A 224 -17.02 -11.25 5.34
CA GLY A 224 -16.06 -11.89 6.22
C GLY A 224 -14.63 -11.70 5.70
N ASP A 225 -13.68 -12.00 6.58
CA ASP A 225 -12.23 -11.97 6.34
C ASP A 225 -11.79 -12.81 5.11
N GLY A 226 -12.64 -13.74 4.64
CA GLY A 226 -12.35 -14.63 3.51
C GLY A 226 -12.19 -13.99 2.13
N ASN A 227 -12.52 -12.70 1.97
CA ASN A 227 -12.37 -11.98 0.70
C ASN A 227 -11.06 -11.19 0.59
N TYR A 228 -10.23 -11.19 1.64
CA TYR A 228 -8.99 -10.46 1.70
C TYR A 228 -7.82 -11.38 1.99
N MET A 229 -6.65 -11.02 1.48
CA MET A 229 -5.39 -11.64 1.85
C MET A 229 -4.48 -10.58 2.45
N TRP A 230 -4.03 -10.86 3.67
CA TRP A 230 -3.18 -9.97 4.45
C TRP A 230 -1.72 -10.34 4.25
N THR A 231 -0.94 -9.42 3.69
CA THR A 231 0.52 -9.57 3.54
C THR A 231 1.25 -9.06 4.78
N TYR A 232 0.58 -8.25 5.59
CA TYR A 232 1.11 -7.73 6.84
C TYR A 232 -0.01 -7.63 7.90
N VAL A 233 0.34 -7.97 9.13
CA VAL A 233 -0.48 -7.81 10.33
C VAL A 233 0.40 -7.19 11.41
N SER A 234 -0.02 -6.03 11.93
CA SER A 234 0.74 -5.33 12.97
C SER A 234 0.64 -6.03 14.33
N PRO A 235 1.53 -5.70 15.28
CA PRO A 235 1.24 -5.90 16.70
C PRO A 235 -0.03 -5.16 17.12
N GLU A 236 -0.56 -5.52 18.28
CA GLU A 236 -1.63 -4.73 18.91
C GLU A 236 -1.08 -3.47 19.55
N PHE A 237 -1.77 -2.36 19.35
CA PHE A 237 -1.47 -1.09 19.99
C PHE A 237 -2.54 -0.77 21.03
N SER A 238 -2.13 -0.40 22.23
CA SER A 238 -3.06 0.06 23.25
C SER A 238 -3.61 1.44 22.91
N MET A 239 -4.92 1.61 23.02
CA MET A 239 -5.56 2.91 22.88
C MET A 239 -5.56 3.65 24.21
N VAL A 240 -5.31 4.95 24.15
CA VAL A 240 -5.38 5.85 25.31
C VAL A 240 -6.81 6.32 25.49
N GLN A 241 -7.29 6.35 26.73
CA GLN A 241 -8.62 6.89 27.02
C GLN A 241 -8.65 8.41 26.78
N GLY A 242 -9.43 8.83 25.77
CA GLY A 242 -9.67 10.23 25.43
C GLY A 242 -10.08 10.43 23.97
N ASP A 243 -10.97 11.40 23.72
CA ASP A 243 -11.26 11.90 22.37
C ASP A 243 -10.17 12.86 21.91
N ARG A 244 -9.04 12.26 21.56
CA ARG A 244 -7.96 12.95 20.88
C ARG A 244 -7.51 12.10 19.71
N TRP A 245 -6.85 12.74 18.77
CA TRP A 245 -6.16 12.06 17.69
C TRP A 245 -5.06 11.17 18.26
N GLN A 246 -5.12 9.87 17.95
CA GLN A 246 -4.15 8.88 18.39
C GLN A 246 -3.42 8.33 17.16
N THR A 247 -2.10 8.51 17.14
CA THR A 247 -1.25 8.09 16.02
C THR A 247 -0.44 6.87 16.41
N PHE A 248 -0.57 5.82 15.62
CA PHE A 248 0.08 4.54 15.79
C PHE A 248 1.15 4.35 14.71
N LYS A 249 2.41 4.47 15.10
CA LYS A 249 3.55 4.24 14.21
C LYS A 249 3.79 2.74 14.06
N LEU A 250 3.89 2.27 12.82
CA LEU A 250 4.29 0.89 12.56
C LEU A 250 5.76 0.69 13.00
N PRO A 251 6.15 -0.50 13.50
CA PRO A 251 7.53 -0.75 13.93
C PRO A 251 8.56 -0.46 12.84
N GLN A 252 8.17 -0.71 11.59
CA GLN A 252 8.88 -0.32 10.37
C GLN A 252 7.83 0.10 9.33
N PRO A 253 8.19 0.96 8.36
CA PRO A 253 7.27 1.27 7.26
C PRO A 253 6.95 0.00 6.46
N VAL A 254 5.69 -0.16 6.04
CA VAL A 254 5.20 -1.38 5.40
C VAL A 254 4.73 -1.09 3.99
N ILE A 255 5.09 -1.94 3.03
CA ILE A 255 4.53 -1.85 1.67
C ILE A 255 3.21 -2.62 1.61
N CYS A 256 2.11 -1.88 1.50
CA CYS A 256 0.80 -2.45 1.22
C CYS A 256 0.71 -2.83 -0.25
N VAL A 257 0.64 -4.14 -0.53
CA VAL A 257 0.43 -4.68 -1.88
C VAL A 257 -1.05 -4.99 -2.10
N GLY A 258 -1.65 -4.25 -3.02
CA GLY A 258 -3.06 -4.24 -3.46
C GLY A 258 -3.98 -3.23 -2.77
N GLY A 259 -3.43 -2.37 -1.92
CA GLY A 259 -4.08 -1.12 -1.49
C GLY A 259 -5.30 -1.29 -0.58
N ILE A 260 -5.34 -2.31 0.26
CA ILE A 260 -6.38 -2.50 1.28
C ILE A 260 -5.77 -2.37 2.68
N LEU A 261 -6.42 -1.55 3.50
CA LEU A 261 -6.16 -1.42 4.94
C LEU A 261 -7.40 -1.88 5.71
N GLN A 262 -7.23 -2.77 6.67
CA GLN A 262 -8.25 -3.09 7.66
C GLN A 262 -7.74 -2.78 9.05
N ILE A 263 -8.62 -2.19 9.86
CA ILE A 263 -8.38 -1.82 11.24
C ILE A 263 -9.25 -2.73 12.10
N GLU A 264 -8.64 -3.56 12.93
CA GLU A 264 -9.34 -4.35 13.94
C GLU A 264 -9.40 -3.56 15.25
N LEU A 265 -10.60 -3.38 15.76
CA LEU A 265 -10.90 -2.71 17.03
C LEU A 265 -11.19 -3.81 18.05
N LEU A 266 -10.29 -3.98 19.03
CA LEU A 266 -10.27 -5.12 19.94
C LEU A 266 -10.58 -4.72 21.38
N GLY A 267 -11.55 -5.40 21.98
CA GLY A 267 -12.02 -5.18 23.35
C GLY A 267 -12.78 -3.87 23.50
N ARG A 268 -14.05 -3.93 23.88
CA ARG A 268 -14.94 -2.78 24.06
C ARG A 268 -14.85 -2.26 25.49
N VAL A 269 -14.85 -0.95 25.66
CA VAL A 269 -14.70 -0.31 26.98
C VAL A 269 -16.03 0.18 27.54
N GLN A 270 -16.81 0.89 26.71
CA GLN A 270 -17.97 1.65 27.18
C GLN A 270 -19.30 0.97 26.86
N LYS A 271 -20.21 0.98 27.83
CA LYS A 271 -21.61 0.61 27.62
C LYS A 271 -22.48 1.83 27.33
N SER A 272 -23.46 1.65 26.46
CA SER A 272 -24.55 2.62 26.27
C SER A 272 -25.53 2.54 27.44
N TYR A 273 -26.00 3.71 27.90
CA TYR A 273 -27.03 3.81 28.94
C TYR A 273 -28.40 3.27 28.46
N MET A 274 -28.67 3.33 27.16
CA MET A 274 -30.00 3.04 26.61
C MET A 274 -30.34 1.54 26.60
N ASP A 275 -29.34 0.68 26.36
CA ASP A 275 -29.53 -0.76 26.19
C ASP A 275 -28.54 -1.62 27.01
N ASN A 276 -27.62 -0.99 27.75
CA ASN A 276 -26.59 -1.66 28.55
C ASN A 276 -25.67 -2.59 27.73
N LEU A 277 -25.51 -2.32 26.42
CA LEU A 277 -24.60 -3.03 25.51
C LEU A 277 -23.32 -2.22 25.27
N TYR A 278 -22.26 -2.93 24.90
CA TYR A 278 -20.97 -2.33 24.55
C TYR A 278 -20.91 -1.87 23.10
N TYR A 279 -20.45 -0.64 22.90
CA TYR A 279 -20.29 0.00 21.60
C TYR A 279 -18.86 0.51 21.39
N VAL A 280 -18.45 0.57 20.13
CA VAL A 280 -17.21 1.21 19.68
C VAL A 280 -17.58 2.23 18.62
N CYS A 281 -17.02 3.43 18.73
CA CYS A 281 -17.25 4.52 17.80
C CYS A 281 -15.92 5.12 17.35
N VAL A 282 -15.82 5.40 16.05
CA VAL A 282 -14.64 6.03 15.46
C VAL A 282 -15.09 7.25 14.68
N SER A 283 -14.55 8.41 15.03
CA SER A 283 -14.87 9.68 14.38
C SER A 283 -14.01 9.92 13.15
N HIS A 284 -12.70 9.61 13.24
CA HIS A 284 -11.77 9.86 12.15
C HIS A 284 -10.73 8.76 12.01
N VAL A 285 -10.37 8.48 10.75
CA VAL A 285 -9.27 7.59 10.39
C VAL A 285 -8.40 8.26 9.33
N LYS A 286 -7.08 8.12 9.47
CA LYS A 286 -6.10 8.44 8.42
C LYS A 286 -4.99 7.42 8.39
N ALA A 287 -4.45 7.15 7.20
CA ALA A 287 -3.23 6.37 7.05
C ALA A 287 -2.17 7.23 6.37
N ILE A 288 -1.17 7.65 7.12
CA ILE A 288 -0.09 8.47 6.59
C ILE A 288 0.95 7.55 5.95
N GLY A 289 1.20 7.83 4.68
CA GLY A 289 2.06 7.02 3.86
C GLY A 289 2.47 7.69 2.56
N LYS A 290 2.99 6.89 1.66
CA LYS A 290 3.47 7.32 0.35
C LYS A 290 2.91 6.40 -0.73
N PRO A 291 1.95 6.85 -1.54
CA PRO A 291 1.54 6.10 -2.72
C PRO A 291 2.68 6.09 -3.75
N LEU A 292 2.96 4.93 -4.34
CA LEU A 292 3.99 4.79 -5.37
C LEU A 292 3.44 5.01 -6.80
N SER A 293 2.13 5.27 -6.92
CA SER A 293 1.51 5.75 -8.15
C SER A 293 1.91 7.21 -8.42
N PRO A 294 2.11 7.62 -9.70
CA PRO A 294 1.86 6.84 -10.91
C PRO A 294 3.06 6.02 -11.42
N ALA A 295 4.22 6.11 -10.77
CA ALA A 295 5.43 5.42 -11.21
C ALA A 295 5.29 3.89 -11.15
N PHE A 296 4.56 3.39 -10.15
CA PHE A 296 4.33 1.96 -9.93
C PHE A 296 2.86 1.60 -9.85
N ASP A 297 2.53 0.39 -10.31
CA ASP A 297 1.24 -0.27 -10.12
C ASP A 297 1.45 -1.78 -9.98
N VAL A 298 0.43 -2.49 -9.50
CA VAL A 298 0.49 -3.92 -9.25
C VAL A 298 -0.73 -4.64 -9.81
N GLU A 299 -0.45 -5.78 -10.44
CA GLU A 299 -1.45 -6.76 -10.84
C GLU A 299 -1.30 -8.04 -10.00
N ILE A 300 -2.32 -8.36 -9.20
CA ILE A 300 -2.35 -9.57 -8.38
C ILE A 300 -2.87 -10.72 -9.24
N LEU A 301 -2.14 -11.83 -9.30
CA LEU A 301 -2.42 -12.94 -10.21
C LEU A 301 -3.21 -14.07 -9.55
N ASP A 302 -2.87 -14.44 -8.31
CA ASP A 302 -3.37 -15.66 -7.68
C ASP A 302 -3.58 -15.56 -6.16
N ARG A 303 -4.27 -16.58 -5.60
CA ARG A 303 -4.63 -16.68 -4.17
C ARG A 303 -3.41 -16.75 -3.26
N MET A 304 -2.25 -17.03 -3.82
CA MET A 304 -0.99 -17.16 -3.09
C MET A 304 -0.26 -15.82 -2.99
N GLY A 305 -0.79 -14.78 -3.63
CA GLY A 305 -0.28 -13.41 -3.56
C GLY A 305 0.73 -13.10 -4.65
N ASN A 306 0.96 -14.01 -5.59
CA ASN A 306 1.88 -13.76 -6.69
C ASN A 306 1.37 -12.57 -7.49
N SER A 307 2.26 -11.61 -7.69
CA SER A 307 1.92 -10.32 -8.26
C SER A 307 2.92 -9.93 -9.35
N ILE A 308 2.48 -9.09 -10.28
CA ILE A 308 3.32 -8.43 -11.27
C ILE A 308 3.51 -6.98 -10.85
N LEU A 309 4.77 -6.58 -10.69
CA LEU A 309 5.13 -5.18 -10.50
C LEU A 309 5.24 -4.50 -11.86
N MET A 310 4.50 -3.42 -12.06
CA MET A 310 4.57 -2.58 -13.25
C MET A 310 5.27 -1.28 -12.92
N TYR A 311 6.25 -0.90 -13.74
CA TYR A 311 6.96 0.38 -13.66
C TYR A 311 6.69 1.21 -14.90
N PHE A 312 6.21 2.44 -14.72
CA PHE A 312 5.90 3.38 -15.80
C PHE A 312 6.99 4.43 -15.92
N HIS A 313 7.85 4.27 -16.93
CA HIS A 313 8.99 5.14 -17.13
C HIS A 313 8.54 6.59 -17.39
N GLY A 314 9.14 7.56 -16.69
CA GLY A 314 8.86 8.99 -16.87
C GLY A 314 7.53 9.48 -16.27
N ALA A 315 6.80 8.65 -15.51
CA ALA A 315 5.61 9.09 -14.78
C ALA A 315 5.95 9.89 -13.50
N GLU A 316 7.21 9.84 -13.06
CA GLU A 316 7.73 10.51 -11.86
C GLU A 316 7.78 12.05 -12.00
N SER A 317 8.10 12.57 -13.20
CA SER A 317 8.18 14.02 -13.46
C SER A 317 6.83 14.76 -13.35
N VAL A 318 5.72 14.02 -13.33
CA VAL A 318 4.37 14.58 -13.16
C VAL A 318 4.07 14.88 -11.68
N LEU A 319 4.78 14.24 -10.74
CA LEU A 319 4.61 14.47 -9.30
C LEU A 319 5.24 15.80 -8.84
N GLU A 320 6.36 16.20 -9.43
CA GLU A 320 7.01 17.49 -9.12
C GLU A 320 6.20 18.69 -9.63
N ASP A 321 5.65 18.62 -10.85
CA ASP A 321 4.84 19.70 -11.44
C ASP A 321 3.48 19.93 -10.72
N ALA A 322 2.94 18.91 -10.05
CA ALA A 322 1.70 19.02 -9.29
C ALA A 322 1.88 19.82 -7.98
N SER A 323 3.11 19.92 -7.47
CA SER A 323 3.43 20.66 -6.24
C SER A 323 3.45 22.19 -6.42
N VAL A 324 3.53 22.67 -7.66
CA VAL A 324 3.63 24.11 -7.99
C VAL A 324 2.27 24.73 -8.34
N ALA A 325 1.27 23.94 -8.73
CA ALA A 325 -0.03 24.44 -9.18
C ALA A 325 -1.11 24.37 -8.10
N GLY A 326 -1.14 25.36 -7.21
CA GLY A 326 -2.31 25.64 -6.39
C GLY A 326 -3.50 26.09 -7.26
N SER A 327 -4.43 25.17 -7.54
CA SER A 327 -5.88 25.39 -7.72
C SER A 327 -6.54 24.29 -8.57
N SER A 328 -7.69 23.83 -8.08
CA SER A 328 -8.82 23.20 -8.79
C SER A 328 -8.54 22.59 -10.17
N ARG A 329 -7.95 21.39 -10.17
CA ARG A 329 -7.97 20.49 -11.34
C ARG A 329 -8.63 19.15 -10.97
N PRO A 330 -9.38 18.52 -11.89
CA PRO A 330 -10.19 17.34 -11.60
C PRO A 330 -9.32 16.22 -11.03
N SER A 331 -9.89 15.45 -10.10
CA SER A 331 -9.20 14.40 -9.34
C SER A 331 -8.35 13.50 -10.25
N PHE A 332 -7.13 13.20 -9.80
CA PHE A 332 -6.16 12.38 -10.53
C PHE A 332 -6.74 11.03 -10.98
N SER A 333 -7.73 10.50 -10.24
CA SER A 333 -8.50 9.29 -10.59
C SER A 333 -9.23 9.41 -11.93
N LEU A 334 -9.70 10.60 -12.33
CA LEU A 334 -10.33 10.84 -13.63
C LEU A 334 -9.31 10.87 -14.78
N ARG A 335 -8.09 11.38 -14.54
CA ARG A 335 -7.01 11.36 -15.53
C ARG A 335 -6.44 9.95 -15.75
N TYR A 336 -6.27 9.19 -14.68
CA TYR A 336 -5.86 7.78 -14.75
C TYR A 336 -6.91 6.92 -15.49
N ARG A 337 -8.22 7.13 -15.23
CA ARG A 337 -9.30 6.48 -16.02
C ARG A 337 -9.24 6.85 -17.50
N ARG A 338 -8.84 8.07 -17.85
CA ARG A 338 -8.64 8.50 -19.25
C ARG A 338 -7.48 7.77 -19.91
N LEU A 339 -6.31 7.74 -19.27
CA LEU A 339 -5.12 7.04 -19.76
C LEU A 339 -5.35 5.53 -19.91
N ARG A 340 -6.05 4.90 -18.94
CA ARG A 340 -6.46 3.49 -19.03
C ARG A 340 -7.39 3.26 -20.23
N ARG A 341 -8.41 4.11 -20.44
CA ARG A 341 -9.33 4.02 -21.60
C ARG A 341 -8.62 4.21 -22.93
N GLU A 342 -7.63 5.10 -22.99
CA GLU A 342 -6.89 5.41 -24.21
C GLU A 342 -5.95 4.26 -24.62
N ASN A 343 -5.28 3.64 -23.64
CA ASN A 343 -4.47 2.44 -23.87
C ASN A 343 -5.31 1.21 -24.27
N THR A 344 -6.51 1.04 -23.69
CA THR A 344 -7.43 -0.04 -24.09
C THR A 344 -7.98 0.17 -25.51
N ARG A 345 -8.24 1.42 -25.92
CA ARG A 345 -8.64 1.75 -27.29
C ARG A 345 -7.52 1.44 -28.29
N ARG A 346 -6.27 1.86 -28.02
CA ARG A 346 -5.10 1.57 -28.87
C ARG A 346 -4.83 0.07 -29.05
N ARG A 347 -5.13 -0.76 -28.05
CA ARG A 347 -5.04 -2.23 -28.16
C ARG A 347 -6.12 -2.86 -29.04
N LYS A 348 -7.32 -2.25 -29.13
CA LYS A 348 -8.39 -2.73 -30.02
C LYS A 348 -8.17 -2.30 -31.47
N SER A 349 -7.60 -1.11 -31.71
CA SER A 349 -7.30 -0.61 -33.06
C SER A 349 -6.18 -1.35 -33.78
N ARG A 350 -5.34 -2.11 -33.06
CA ARG A 350 -4.26 -2.93 -33.63
C ARG A 350 -4.68 -4.37 -33.96
N LYS A 351 -5.95 -4.72 -33.74
CA LYS A 351 -6.51 -6.06 -34.00
C LYS A 351 -7.57 -6.06 -35.11
N LEU A 352 -7.68 -4.97 -35.88
CA LEU A 352 -8.53 -4.83 -37.06
C LEU A 352 -7.66 -4.64 -38.29
#